data_AF-A0A8J2P8A1-F1
#
_entry.id   AF-A0A8J2P8A1-F1
#
_cell.length_a   1.000
_cell.length_b   1.000
_cell.length_c   1.000
_cell.angle_alpha   90.00
_cell.angle_beta   90.00
_cell.angle_gamma   90.00
#
_symmetry.space_group_name_H-M   'P 1'
#
loop_
_entity.id
_entity.type
_entity.pdbx_description
1 polymer ?
#
loop_
_entity_poly.entity_id
_entity_poly.type
_entity_poly.pdbx_seq_one_letter_code
_entity_poly.pdbx_strand_id
1 'polypeptide(L)'
;MCCEVFDLLTIAALIDEEILCVHGGLSPDVITLDDIQHIDRGQEIPHEGAFCDLVWSDPDETIDTWATSPRGAGWLFGSKVAEHFLQINALKLICRAHQLVNE
;
A
#
# COMPACT_ATOMS: atom_id res chain seq x y z
N MET A 1 -0.55 -8.41 24.71
CA MET A 1 -1.09 -7.12 25.19
C MET A 1 -0.78 -5.94 24.27
N CYS A 2 0.48 -5.63 23.92
CA CYS A 2 0.74 -4.53 22.96
C CYS A 2 0.46 -4.94 21.49
N CYS A 3 0.89 -6.15 21.09
CA CYS A 3 0.70 -6.63 19.72
C CYS A 3 -0.78 -6.72 19.31
N GLU A 4 -1.63 -7.22 20.21
CA GLU A 4 -3.08 -7.32 20.00
C GLU A 4 -3.76 -5.95 19.74
N VAL A 5 -3.15 -4.85 20.20
CA VAL A 5 -3.65 -3.49 19.92
C VAL A 5 -3.25 -3.05 18.51
N PHE A 6 -2.09 -3.46 18.01
CA PHE A 6 -1.65 -3.14 16.65
C PHE A 6 -2.49 -3.86 15.60
N ASP A 7 -2.97 -5.06 15.89
CA ASP A 7 -3.89 -5.81 15.02
C ASP A 7 -5.26 -5.10 14.84
N LEU A 8 -5.53 -4.03 15.62
CA LEU A 8 -6.74 -3.21 15.49
C LEU A 8 -6.53 -1.95 14.64
N LEU A 9 -5.30 -1.64 14.23
CA LEU A 9 -5.02 -0.45 13.43
C LEU A 9 -5.62 -0.55 12.02
N THR A 10 -6.05 0.59 11.50
CA THR A 10 -6.53 0.71 10.12
C THR A 10 -5.38 0.62 9.12
N ILE A 11 -5.59 -0.09 8.00
CA ILE A 11 -4.57 -0.29 6.97
C ILE A 11 -4.40 0.96 6.08
N ALA A 12 -5.51 1.63 5.79
CA ALA A 12 -5.54 2.80 4.91
C ALA A 12 -6.56 3.84 5.40
N ALA A 13 -6.39 5.08 4.96
CA ALA A 13 -7.35 6.15 5.14
C ALA A 13 -7.63 6.84 3.81
N LEU A 14 -8.88 7.27 3.60
CA LEU A 14 -9.29 8.06 2.45
C LEU A 14 -9.64 9.47 2.93
N ILE A 15 -8.96 10.48 2.39
CA ILE A 15 -9.16 11.89 2.74
C ILE A 15 -9.87 12.58 1.59
N ASP A 16 -10.98 13.26 1.89
CA ASP A 16 -11.81 14.02 0.95
C ASP A 16 -12.21 13.24 -0.31
N GLU A 17 -12.28 11.91 -0.22
CA GLU A 17 -12.54 10.99 -1.35
C GLU A 17 -11.51 11.08 -2.49
N GLU A 18 -10.39 11.78 -2.30
CA GLU A 18 -9.42 12.10 -3.34
C GLU A 18 -8.00 11.64 -3.03
N ILE A 19 -7.67 11.41 -1.76
CA ILE A 19 -6.31 11.06 -1.32
C ILE A 19 -6.34 9.74 -0.55
N LEU A 20 -5.66 8.73 -1.08
CA LEU A 20 -5.42 7.48 -0.36
C LEU A 20 -4.14 7.59 0.47
N CYS A 21 -4.24 7.33 1.77
CA CYS A 21 -3.13 7.26 2.69
C CYS A 21 -2.86 5.80 3.09
N VAL A 22 -1.63 5.33 2.87
CA VAL A 22 -1.15 3.99 3.27
C VAL A 22 0.24 4.09 3.86
N HIS A 23 0.67 3.12 4.67
CA HIS A 23 2.03 3.17 5.24
C HIS A 23 3.10 2.90 4.18
N GLY A 24 3.00 1.75 3.51
CA GLY A 24 3.94 1.27 2.49
C GLY A 24 3.58 1.82 1.13
N GLY A 25 2.70 1.13 0.40
CA GLY A 25 2.43 1.45 -0.99
C GLY A 25 1.28 0.63 -1.57
N LEU A 26 1.35 0.31 -2.85
CA LEU A 26 0.31 -0.42 -3.57
C LEU A 26 0.57 -1.94 -3.58
N SER A 27 -0.45 -2.72 -3.94
CA SER A 27 -0.39 -4.18 -4.11
C SER A 27 -0.90 -4.58 -5.50
N PRO A 28 -0.30 -5.60 -6.14
CA PRO A 28 -0.88 -6.22 -7.34
C PRO A 28 -2.27 -6.84 -7.12
N ASP A 29 -2.57 -7.21 -5.88
CA ASP A 29 -3.83 -7.84 -5.47
C ASP A 29 -4.92 -6.81 -5.10
N VAL A 30 -4.60 -5.52 -5.09
CA VAL A 30 -5.50 -4.43 -4.73
C VAL A 30 -5.64 -3.49 -5.92
N ILE A 31 -6.75 -3.59 -6.63
CA ILE A 31 -7.03 -2.78 -7.83
C ILE A 31 -7.94 -1.60 -7.47
N THR A 32 -8.86 -1.82 -6.54
CA THR A 32 -9.88 -0.87 -6.12
C THR A 32 -9.81 -0.57 -4.63
N LEU A 33 -10.37 0.57 -4.21
CA LEU A 33 -10.53 0.90 -2.78
C LEU A 33 -11.41 -0.10 -2.03
N ASP A 34 -12.33 -0.78 -2.72
CA ASP A 34 -13.20 -1.81 -2.15
C ASP A 34 -12.40 -3.06 -1.76
N ASP A 35 -11.37 -3.42 -2.55
CA ASP A 35 -10.49 -4.55 -2.23
C ASP A 35 -9.80 -4.37 -0.86
N ILE A 36 -9.47 -3.12 -0.49
CA ILE A 36 -8.86 -2.79 0.82
C ILE A 36 -9.84 -3.04 1.96
N GLN A 37 -11.14 -2.78 1.77
CA GLN A 37 -12.16 -2.97 2.81
C GLN A 37 -12.41 -4.45 3.13
N HIS A 38 -12.09 -5.34 2.18
CA HIS A 38 -12.25 -6.78 2.32
C HIS A 38 -11.04 -7.49 2.95
N ILE A 39 -9.97 -6.75 3.25
CA ILE A 39 -8.78 -7.32 3.91
C ILE A 39 -9.10 -7.64 5.36
N ASP A 40 -8.94 -8.92 5.74
CA ASP A 40 -8.97 -9.32 7.14
C ASP A 40 -7.71 -8.82 7.85
N ARG A 41 -7.86 -7.71 8.57
CA ARG A 41 -6.78 -7.05 9.30
C ARG A 41 -6.69 -7.49 10.76
N GLY A 42 -7.64 -8.28 11.27
CA GLY A 42 -7.74 -8.67 12.68
C GLY A 42 -6.74 -9.77 13.07
N GLN A 43 -5.54 -9.69 12.51
CA GLN A 43 -4.48 -10.69 12.56
C GLN A 43 -3.11 -10.03 12.43
N GLU A 44 -2.07 -10.78 12.77
CA GLU A 44 -0.69 -10.41 12.47
C GLU A 44 -0.50 -10.25 10.95
N ILE A 45 0.30 -9.26 10.54
CA ILE A 45 0.55 -9.00 9.11
C ILE A 45 1.15 -10.26 8.46
N PRO A 46 0.50 -10.84 7.43
CA PRO A 46 1.03 -12.00 6.73
C PRO A 46 2.36 -11.71 6.04
N HIS A 47 3.10 -12.76 5.67
CA HIS A 47 4.36 -12.60 4.92
C HIS A 47 4.16 -12.22 3.44
N GLU A 48 2.95 -12.41 2.90
CA GLU A 48 2.60 -12.15 1.50
C GLU A 48 1.14 -11.71 1.34
N GLY A 49 0.80 -11.15 0.18
CA GLY A 49 -0.54 -10.72 -0.20
C GLY A 49 -0.87 -9.28 0.18
N ALA A 50 -2.09 -8.86 -0.14
CA ALA A 50 -2.56 -7.47 -0.08
C ALA A 50 -2.22 -6.73 1.23
N PHE A 51 -2.39 -7.37 2.40
CA PHE A 51 -2.10 -6.72 3.68
C PHE A 51 -0.59 -6.46 3.84
N CYS A 52 0.25 -7.44 3.51
CA CYS A 52 1.70 -7.29 3.53
C CYS A 52 2.14 -6.16 2.59
N ASP A 53 1.63 -6.18 1.36
CA ASP A 53 2.01 -5.24 0.30
C ASP A 53 1.63 -3.79 0.64
N LEU A 54 0.43 -3.53 1.16
CA LEU A 54 0.00 -2.17 1.55
C LEU A 54 0.90 -1.56 2.64
N VAL A 55 1.57 -2.40 3.44
CA VAL A 55 2.45 -1.98 4.53
C VAL A 55 3.93 -1.95 4.11
N TRP A 56 4.36 -2.79 3.15
CA TRP A 56 5.78 -2.98 2.81
C TRP A 56 6.20 -2.56 1.39
N SER A 57 5.26 -2.30 0.48
CA SER A 57 5.60 -1.90 -0.88
C SER A 57 6.19 -0.49 -0.96
N ASP A 58 7.07 -0.29 -1.94
CA ASP A 58 7.81 0.96 -2.18
C ASP A 58 7.68 1.41 -3.64
N PRO A 59 7.55 2.71 -3.93
CA PRO A 59 7.70 3.22 -5.28
C PRO A 59 9.17 3.15 -5.73
N ASP A 60 9.40 2.90 -7.03
CA ASP A 60 10.73 2.93 -7.64
C ASP A 60 10.65 3.54 -9.05
N GLU A 61 11.39 4.62 -9.27
CA GLU A 61 11.41 5.36 -10.55
C GLU A 61 12.11 4.59 -11.69
N THR A 62 12.89 3.56 -11.37
CA THR A 62 13.61 2.73 -12.35
C THR A 62 12.76 1.58 -12.89
N ILE A 63 11.56 1.38 -12.33
CA ILE A 63 10.64 0.29 -12.69
C ILE A 63 9.38 0.89 -13.32
N ASP A 64 8.91 0.25 -14.40
CA ASP A 64 7.69 0.67 -15.08
C ASP A 64 6.42 0.13 -14.41
N THR A 65 6.45 -1.13 -13.97
CA THR A 65 5.28 -1.83 -13.42
C THR A 65 5.55 -2.36 -12.02
N TRP A 66 5.81 -3.66 -11.87
CA TRP A 66 6.04 -4.33 -10.59
C TRP A 66 7.38 -5.03 -10.61
N ALA A 67 8.09 -5.02 -9.49
CA ALA A 67 9.24 -5.88 -9.25
C ALA A 67 9.27 -6.36 -7.80
N THR A 68 9.98 -7.46 -7.56
CA THR A 68 10.13 -7.99 -6.20
C THR A 68 10.91 -7.01 -5.33
N SER A 69 10.42 -6.75 -4.11
CA SER A 69 11.10 -5.89 -3.16
C SER A 69 12.39 -6.54 -2.63
N PRO A 70 13.53 -5.82 -2.62
CA PRO A 70 14.76 -6.30 -2.01
C PRO A 70 14.67 -6.41 -0.48
N ARG A 71 13.60 -5.89 0.14
CA ARG A 71 13.33 -6.00 1.58
C ARG A 71 12.89 -7.41 2.00
N GLY A 72 12.51 -8.25 1.04
CA GLY A 72 11.96 -9.59 1.30
C GLY A 72 10.46 -9.60 1.66
N ALA A 73 9.78 -8.45 1.58
CA ALA A 73 8.34 -8.29 1.75
C ALA A 73 7.82 -7.14 0.87
N GLY A 74 6.59 -7.27 0.37
CA GLY A 74 5.97 -6.32 -0.55
C GLY A 74 6.60 -6.26 -1.94
N TRP A 75 6.25 -5.21 -2.68
CA TRP A 75 6.69 -5.00 -4.07
C TRP A 75 7.33 -3.62 -4.27
N LEU A 76 8.17 -3.54 -5.29
CA LEU A 76 8.48 -2.26 -5.92
C LEU A 76 7.44 -1.97 -6.99
N PHE A 77 6.95 -0.73 -7.05
CA PHE A 77 5.99 -0.31 -8.08
C PHE A 77 6.40 0.98 -8.79
N GLY A 78 6.16 1.00 -10.09
CA GLY A 78 6.47 2.12 -10.98
C GLY A 78 5.37 3.16 -11.08
N SER A 79 5.67 4.25 -11.79
CA SER A 79 4.72 5.34 -12.04
C SER A 79 3.46 4.88 -12.77
N LYS A 80 3.55 3.94 -13.72
CA LYS A 80 2.38 3.44 -14.45
C LYS A 80 1.38 2.73 -13.54
N VAL A 81 1.87 2.01 -12.53
CA VAL A 81 1.02 1.36 -11.53
C VAL A 81 0.29 2.40 -10.70
N ALA A 82 1.01 3.41 -10.20
CA ALA A 82 0.43 4.49 -9.42
C ALA A 82 -0.62 5.28 -10.22
N GLU A 83 -0.28 5.68 -11.45
CA GLU A 83 -1.19 6.39 -12.35
C GLU A 83 -2.46 5.60 -12.66
N HIS A 84 -2.31 4.31 -12.97
CA HIS A 84 -3.44 3.43 -13.25
C HIS A 84 -4.34 3.26 -12.02
N PHE A 85 -3.75 3.06 -10.84
CA PHE A 85 -4.51 2.95 -9.59
C PHE A 85 -5.28 4.24 -9.28
N LEU A 86 -4.64 5.40 -9.44
CA LEU A 86 -5.29 6.71 -9.26
C LEU A 86 -6.47 6.88 -10.22
N GLN A 87 -6.30 6.51 -11.49
CA GLN A 87 -7.35 6.62 -12.51
C GLN A 87 -8.56 5.72 -12.22
N ILE A 88 -8.32 4.45 -11.89
CA ILE A 88 -9.40 3.49 -11.57
C ILE A 88 -10.24 3.97 -10.38
N ASN A 89 -9.57 4.51 -9.36
CA ASN A 89 -10.20 4.86 -8.10
C ASN A 89 -10.64 6.33 -8.03
N ALA A 90 -10.54 7.08 -9.13
CA ALA A 90 -10.83 8.51 -9.19
C ALA A 90 -10.08 9.35 -8.13
N LEU A 91 -8.87 8.92 -7.78
CA LEU A 91 -8.01 9.58 -6.81
C LEU A 91 -7.07 10.58 -7.48
N LYS A 92 -6.60 11.56 -6.71
CA LYS A 92 -5.61 12.54 -7.15
C LYS A 92 -4.22 12.25 -6.60
N LEU A 93 -4.13 11.62 -5.43
CA LEU A 93 -2.87 11.45 -4.72
C LEU A 93 -2.85 10.16 -3.90
N ILE A 94 -1.68 9.53 -3.86
CA ILE A 94 -1.33 8.51 -2.87
C ILE A 94 -0.34 9.16 -1.90
N CYS A 95 -0.72 9.26 -0.63
CA CYS A 95 0.14 9.69 0.45
C CYS A 95 0.71 8.46 1.17
N ARG A 96 2.03 8.43 1.37
CA ARG A 96 2.71 7.28 1.96
C ARG A 96 3.89 7.66 2.86
N ALA A 97 4.43 6.67 3.58
CA ALA A 97 5.56 6.84 4.50
C ALA A 97 6.67 5.82 4.19
N HIS A 98 7.16 5.08 5.19
CA HIS A 98 8.01 3.89 5.08
C HIS A 98 9.45 4.04 4.50
N GLN A 99 9.72 4.95 3.56
CA GLN A 99 11.09 5.29 3.12
C GLN A 99 11.58 6.60 3.76
N LEU A 100 12.85 6.60 4.18
CA LEU A 100 13.53 7.84 4.55
C LEU A 100 13.78 8.66 3.28
N VAL A 101 13.35 9.91 3.28
CA VAL A 101 13.63 10.88 2.23
C VAL A 101 14.55 11.93 2.82
N ASN A 102 15.68 12.20 2.16
CA ASN A 102 16.57 13.29 2.55
C ASN A 102 15.95 14.62 2.09
N GLU A 103 16.02 15.64 2.95
CA GLU A 103 15.64 17.02 2.61
C GLU A 103 16.51 17.64 1.51
#